data_AF-A0A4S8K9J2-F1
#
_entry.id   AF-A0A4S8K9J2-F1
#
_cell.length_a   1.000
_cell.length_b   1.000
_cell.length_c   1.000
_cell.angle_alpha   90.00
_cell.angle_beta   90.00
_cell.angle_gamma   90.00
#
_symmetry.space_group_name_H-M   'P 1'
#
loop_
_entity.id
_entity.type
_entity.pdbx_description
1 polymer ?
#
loop_
_entity_poly.entity_id
_entity_poly.type
_entity_poly.pdbx_seq_one_letter_code
_entity_poly.pdbx_strand_id
1 'polypeptide(L)'
;MSKSDDAAGVEIRDVWADNLEAEFAVIREVVDDFPFVAMDTEFPGVAIRPLGDFKTVADSNYHILRANVDLLHLIQLGLTFSDAEGNLPASANGGRPIVWQFNFREFDVDRDISNPDSIDLLRKSDIDFKRNREHGVDANRFAELLMASGVVLNDSVRWVTFHCAYDFGYLLKILTCRRLPETREGYSELIRTFFPVMYDIKHLMRFSNSLHGGLNKVAEQLEVDRVGTCHQAGSDSLLTARAFKKLMEKHFDGSIDRYAGQITVIVDTGDDLTWFQCKPCSYCYRQQDPLYDASASPSYHSITCNSTTCYSMLRAATGKAGVCGADRSTCNYALSYGDGSYTRGVLGRQRIDIGGTSIEGFIFGCGLRNHGLFGGTSGLMGLGSTKLSLVSQTTSQFGGFFYCLPTRILSSSGSLVLGDDPALYKNSTPVSDTRMVSDPRQAPFYFLNPTGASIGCVPLDDHPASALGLPDPEGRVREAVLRLSAGAELVNLGDLLQLVGIRGGEGPPKPRFEFEGSSEINVDVSGIFDFVKDTSQVC
;
A
#
# COMPACT_ATOMS: atom_id res chain seq x y z
N MET A 1 12.18 41.10 13.81
CA MET A 1 11.24 41.52 14.88
C MET A 1 11.09 40.36 15.84
N SER A 2 11.02 40.69 17.12
CA SER A 2 11.37 39.88 18.31
C SER A 2 10.68 38.52 18.43
N LYS A 3 11.46 37.55 18.96
CA LYS A 3 10.98 36.38 19.71
C LYS A 3 9.78 36.79 20.58
N SER A 4 8.62 36.21 20.32
CA SER A 4 7.56 36.16 21.32
C SER A 4 8.00 35.13 22.36
N ASP A 5 8.48 35.63 23.49
CA ASP A 5 8.63 34.86 24.71
C ASP A 5 7.23 34.41 25.17
N ASP A 6 6.83 33.20 24.80
CA ASP A 6 5.89 32.43 25.61
C ASP A 6 6.72 31.69 26.67
N ALA A 7 6.57 32.12 27.92
CA ALA A 7 7.35 31.60 29.05
C ALA A 7 7.10 30.10 29.35
N ALA A 8 6.16 29.45 28.65
CA ALA A 8 5.79 28.03 28.77
C ALA A 8 6.00 27.20 27.47
N GLY A 9 6.86 27.63 26.54
CA GLY A 9 7.14 26.90 25.29
C GLY A 9 7.85 25.55 25.46
N VAL A 10 7.71 24.66 24.48
CA VAL A 10 8.43 23.36 24.40
C VAL A 10 9.91 23.62 24.08
N GLU A 11 10.81 22.91 24.76
CA GLU A 11 12.25 22.93 24.55
C GLU A 11 12.66 21.79 23.60
N ILE A 12 13.24 22.13 22.45
CA ILE A 12 13.91 21.17 21.56
C ILE A 12 15.36 21.06 22.01
N ARG A 13 15.74 19.92 22.61
CA ARG A 13 17.09 19.66 23.09
C ARG A 13 17.94 19.08 21.98
N ASP A 14 18.92 19.87 21.53
CA ASP A 14 19.95 19.36 20.66
C ASP A 14 20.90 18.42 21.41
N VAL A 15 20.97 17.19 20.92
CA VAL A 15 21.86 16.14 21.43
C VAL A 15 23.06 16.01 20.51
N TRP A 16 24.23 16.16 21.11
CA TRP A 16 25.56 16.09 20.52
C TRP A 16 26.38 15.04 21.28
N ALA A 17 27.63 14.83 20.87
CA ALA A 17 28.49 13.82 21.49
C ALA A 17 28.71 13.99 23.00
N ASP A 18 28.76 15.24 23.48
CA ASP A 18 29.12 15.61 24.84
C ASP A 18 27.97 15.45 25.85
N ASN A 19 26.72 15.58 25.41
CA ASN A 19 25.52 15.40 26.25
C ASN A 19 24.72 14.13 25.97
N LEU A 20 25.12 13.31 24.98
CA LEU A 20 24.42 12.09 24.58
C LEU A 20 24.03 11.18 25.74
N GLU A 21 24.98 10.84 26.62
CA GLU A 21 24.72 9.92 27.73
C GLU A 21 23.79 10.50 28.80
N ALA A 22 23.91 11.80 29.05
CA ALA A 22 23.06 12.50 30.01
C ALA A 22 21.61 12.52 29.52
N GLU A 23 21.38 12.80 28.23
CA GLU A 23 20.03 12.80 27.65
C GLU A 23 19.45 11.39 27.58
N PHE A 24 20.25 10.36 27.29
CA PHE A 24 19.79 8.97 27.37
C PHE A 24 19.49 8.50 28.80
N ALA A 25 20.11 9.10 29.83
CA ALA A 25 19.68 8.87 31.21
C ALA A 25 18.26 9.38 31.43
N VAL A 26 17.93 10.58 30.94
CA VAL A 26 16.56 11.13 31.01
C VAL A 26 15.57 10.28 30.20
N ILE A 27 15.92 9.88 28.97
CA ILE A 27 15.04 9.05 28.13
C ILE A 27 14.64 7.75 28.83
N ARG A 28 15.60 7.11 29.52
CA ARG A 28 15.35 5.87 30.28
C ARG A 28 14.40 6.07 31.47
N GLU A 29 14.34 7.28 32.03
CA GLU A 29 13.42 7.59 33.14
C GLU A 29 12.00 7.88 32.63
N VAL A 30 11.84 8.39 31.40
CA VAL A 30 10.53 8.85 30.89
C VAL A 30 9.82 7.84 30.00
N VAL A 31 10.53 6.87 29.40
CA VAL A 31 9.94 5.98 28.37
C VAL A 31 8.74 5.17 28.87
N ASP A 32 8.73 4.79 30.15
CA ASP A 32 7.62 4.01 30.74
C ASP A 32 6.37 4.87 31.00
N ASP A 33 6.56 6.13 31.40
CA ASP A 33 5.47 7.08 31.66
C ASP A 33 4.94 7.74 30.37
N PHE A 34 5.80 7.87 29.36
CA PHE A 34 5.52 8.52 28.06
C PHE A 34 5.77 7.54 26.89
N PRO A 35 4.94 6.48 26.74
CA PRO A 35 5.22 5.36 25.85
C PRO A 35 4.93 5.61 24.36
N PHE A 36 4.39 6.78 23.98
CA PHE A 36 4.23 7.14 22.57
C PHE A 36 5.49 7.87 22.09
N VAL A 37 6.16 7.30 21.09
CA VAL A 37 7.42 7.83 20.56
C VAL A 37 7.20 8.28 19.13
N ALA A 38 7.01 9.58 18.95
CA ALA A 38 6.94 10.17 17.62
C ALA A 38 8.33 10.44 17.07
N MET A 39 8.53 10.14 15.78
CA MET A 39 9.85 10.14 15.17
C MET A 39 9.81 10.67 13.74
N ASP A 40 10.89 11.37 13.38
CA ASP A 40 11.19 11.87 12.05
C ASP A 40 12.71 11.90 11.85
N THR A 41 13.20 11.84 10.62
CA THR A 41 14.64 11.89 10.31
C THR A 41 14.98 12.84 9.18
N GLU A 42 16.16 13.44 9.26
CA GLU A 42 16.75 14.21 8.17
C GLU A 42 17.97 13.48 7.62
N PHE A 43 18.02 13.34 6.29
CA PHE A 43 19.05 12.59 5.56
C PHE A 43 19.27 13.21 4.18
N PRO A 44 20.36 12.89 3.46
CA PRO A 44 20.76 13.60 2.24
C PRO A 44 19.94 13.20 1.00
N GLY A 45 18.65 12.89 1.18
CA GLY A 45 17.70 12.55 0.13
C GLY A 45 17.91 11.18 -0.51
N VAL A 46 17.47 11.07 -1.76
CA VAL A 46 17.62 9.88 -2.61
C VAL A 46 18.63 10.23 -3.70
N ALA A 47 19.76 9.53 -3.70
CA ALA A 47 20.87 9.75 -4.62
C ALA A 47 20.87 8.77 -5.81
N ILE A 48 20.38 7.55 -5.60
CA ILE A 48 20.44 6.48 -6.62
C ILE A 48 19.10 5.77 -6.80
N ARG A 49 18.89 5.19 -7.98
CA ARG A 49 17.77 4.29 -8.26
C ARG A 49 18.30 3.04 -8.96
N PRO A 50 18.41 1.89 -8.26
CA PRO A 50 18.86 0.66 -8.89
C PRO A 50 17.87 0.25 -9.98
N LEU A 51 18.39 -0.10 -11.16
CA LEU A 51 17.61 -0.67 -12.25
C LEU A 51 17.57 -2.19 -12.06
N GLY A 52 16.38 -2.78 -12.17
CA GLY A 52 16.19 -4.21 -12.06
C GLY A 52 14.76 -4.64 -12.38
N ASP A 53 14.60 -5.90 -12.77
CA ASP A 53 13.31 -6.52 -12.97
C ASP A 53 12.75 -6.96 -11.62
N PHE A 54 11.89 -6.13 -11.04
CA PHE A 54 11.25 -6.42 -9.74
C PHE A 54 9.88 -7.06 -9.94
N LYS A 55 9.57 -8.05 -9.09
CA LYS A 55 8.29 -8.78 -9.15
C LYS A 55 7.09 -7.90 -8.81
N THR A 56 7.28 -6.91 -7.94
CA THR A 56 6.22 -6.00 -7.50
C THR A 56 6.75 -4.57 -7.33
N VAL A 57 5.85 -3.59 -7.38
CA VAL A 57 6.17 -2.18 -7.06
C VAL A 57 6.68 -2.04 -5.63
N ALA A 58 6.15 -2.82 -4.68
CA ALA A 58 6.61 -2.81 -3.29
C ALA A 58 8.06 -3.29 -3.15
N ASP A 59 8.44 -4.33 -3.90
CA ASP A 59 9.82 -4.82 -3.90
C ASP A 59 10.75 -3.81 -4.57
N SER A 60 10.33 -3.20 -5.69
CA SER A 60 11.07 -2.11 -6.34
C SER A 60 11.33 -0.94 -5.38
N ASN A 61 10.29 -0.48 -4.69
CA ASN A 61 10.40 0.59 -3.70
C ASN A 61 11.34 0.22 -2.54
N TYR A 62 11.27 -1.02 -2.06
CA TYR A 62 12.18 -1.51 -1.03
C TYR A 62 13.63 -1.54 -1.51
N HIS A 63 13.90 -1.97 -2.74
CA HIS A 63 15.25 -1.98 -3.29
C HIS A 63 15.82 -0.58 -3.49
N ILE A 64 14.99 0.40 -3.88
CA ILE A 64 15.39 1.81 -3.94
C ILE A 64 15.75 2.31 -2.53
N LEU A 65 14.88 2.07 -1.54
CA LEU A 65 15.13 2.43 -0.14
C LEU A 65 16.43 1.80 0.37
N ARG A 66 16.58 0.48 0.23
CA ARG A 66 17.76 -0.27 0.65
C ARG A 66 19.03 0.32 0.07
N ALA A 67 19.05 0.54 -1.24
CA ALA A 67 20.24 1.05 -1.92
C ALA A 67 20.67 2.42 -1.41
N ASN A 68 19.72 3.32 -1.15
CA ASN A 68 20.02 4.66 -0.64
C ASN A 68 20.38 4.64 0.85
N VAL A 69 19.60 3.95 1.68
CA VAL A 69 19.88 3.87 3.12
C VAL A 69 21.23 3.19 3.39
N ASP A 70 21.59 2.14 2.65
CA ASP A 70 22.90 1.49 2.80
C ASP A 70 24.05 2.42 2.41
N LEU A 71 23.85 3.22 1.35
CA LEU A 71 24.86 4.12 0.80
C LEU A 71 25.06 5.40 1.61
N LEU A 72 23.98 5.96 2.16
CA LEU A 72 23.94 7.30 2.73
C LEU A 72 23.99 7.26 4.27
N HIS A 73 24.26 8.42 4.87
CA HIS A 73 24.36 8.59 6.31
C HIS A 73 23.21 9.47 6.83
N LEU A 74 22.69 9.10 8.00
CA LEU A 74 21.68 9.89 8.70
C LEU A 74 22.30 11.20 9.20
N ILE A 75 21.55 12.31 9.16
CA ILE A 75 22.04 13.63 9.59
C ILE A 75 21.40 14.03 10.92
N GLN A 76 20.08 13.86 11.03
CA GLN A 76 19.36 14.07 12.29
C GLN A 76 18.28 13.01 12.55
N LEU A 77 17.98 12.81 13.82
CA LEU A 77 16.82 12.07 14.30
C LEU A 77 16.10 12.90 15.36
N GLY A 78 14.78 13.04 15.23
CA GLY A 78 13.92 13.64 16.23
C GLY A 78 13.16 12.57 16.97
N LEU A 79 13.14 12.65 18.30
CA LEU A 79 12.29 11.81 19.15
C LEU A 79 11.46 12.69 20.08
N THR A 80 10.15 12.57 19.97
CA THR A 80 9.18 13.19 20.86
C THR A 80 8.44 12.12 21.64
N PHE A 81 8.56 12.16 22.96
CA PHE A 81 7.88 11.23 23.87
C PHE A 81 6.59 11.86 24.38
N SER A 82 5.51 11.09 24.44
CA SER A 82 4.24 11.55 25.03
C SER A 82 3.48 10.43 25.73
N ASP A 83 2.60 10.81 26.65
CA ASP A 83 1.59 9.91 27.21
C ASP A 83 0.39 9.74 26.24
N ALA A 84 -0.63 9.00 26.66
CA ALA A 84 -1.83 8.77 25.84
C ALA A 84 -2.66 10.05 25.64
N GLU A 85 -2.55 11.01 26.56
CA GLU A 85 -3.20 12.31 26.52
C GLU A 85 -2.42 13.32 25.65
N GLY A 86 -1.21 12.99 25.22
CA GLY A 86 -0.33 13.84 24.42
C GLY A 86 0.49 14.83 25.25
N ASN A 87 0.56 14.64 26.57
CA ASN A 87 1.47 15.42 27.42
C ASN A 87 2.90 14.94 27.20
N LEU A 88 3.85 15.87 27.26
CA LEU A 88 5.27 15.63 27.05
C LEU A 88 6.00 15.55 28.40
N PRO A 89 7.13 14.82 28.49
CA PRO A 89 7.98 14.88 29.67
C PRO A 89 8.50 16.30 29.88
N ALA A 90 8.71 16.66 31.15
CA ALA A 90 9.23 17.96 31.55
C ALA A 90 10.66 17.82 32.09
N SER A 91 11.49 18.86 31.93
CA SER A 91 12.79 18.92 32.58
C SER A 91 12.67 18.83 34.11
N ALA A 92 13.65 18.21 34.77
CA ALA A 92 13.70 18.11 36.24
C ALA A 92 13.48 19.48 36.91
N ASN A 93 12.68 19.50 37.98
CA ASN A 93 12.19 20.69 38.72
C ASN A 93 10.99 21.45 38.11
N GLY A 94 10.07 20.76 37.42
CA GLY A 94 8.86 21.40 36.88
C GLY A 94 9.15 22.34 35.70
N GLY A 95 10.19 22.02 34.92
CA GLY A 95 10.65 22.79 33.78
C GLY A 95 9.78 22.63 32.54
N ARG A 96 10.21 23.26 31.45
CA ARG A 96 9.51 23.22 30.15
C ARG A 96 9.38 21.78 29.62
N PRO A 97 8.32 21.48 28.84
CA PRO A 97 8.23 20.24 28.07
C PRO A 97 9.43 20.04 27.16
N ILE A 98 9.95 18.82 27.01
CA ILE A 98 11.18 18.53 26.25
C ILE A 98 10.95 17.56 25.09
N VAL A 99 11.68 17.78 24.00
CA VAL A 99 11.80 16.86 22.86
C VAL A 99 13.27 16.78 22.44
N TRP A 100 13.70 15.66 21.85
CA TRP A 100 15.10 15.41 21.54
C TRP A 100 15.38 15.50 20.04
N GLN A 101 16.48 16.17 19.70
CA GLN A 101 17.02 16.27 18.35
C GLN A 101 18.47 15.78 18.34
N PHE A 102 18.70 14.56 17.87
CA PHE A 102 20.02 13.98 17.75
C PHE A 102 20.69 14.43 16.46
N ASN A 103 21.92 14.94 16.56
CA ASN A 103 22.70 15.43 15.44
C ASN A 103 23.87 14.47 15.17
N PHE A 104 23.90 13.77 14.04
CA PHE A 104 24.90 12.72 13.76
C PHE A 104 26.15 13.25 13.04
N ARG A 105 27.28 12.55 13.21
CA ARG A 105 28.60 12.97 12.68
C ARG A 105 29.01 12.29 11.37
N GLU A 106 28.34 11.21 10.99
CA GLU A 106 28.79 10.30 9.94
C GLU A 106 28.74 10.93 8.54
N PHE A 107 27.81 11.86 8.31
CA PHE A 107 27.67 12.52 7.02
C PHE A 107 28.68 13.68 6.88
N ASP A 108 29.54 13.61 5.86
CA ASP A 108 30.45 14.67 5.44
C ASP A 108 30.02 15.22 4.07
N VAL A 109 29.49 16.45 4.07
CA VAL A 109 28.95 17.11 2.87
C VAL A 109 29.99 17.29 1.74
N ASP A 110 31.28 17.30 2.06
CA ASP A 110 32.35 17.49 1.07
C ASP A 110 32.80 16.16 0.44
N ARG A 111 32.45 15.02 1.05
CA ARG A 111 32.96 13.69 0.67
C ARG A 111 31.87 12.71 0.26
N ASP A 112 30.71 12.79 0.89
CA ASP A 112 29.66 11.81 0.76
C ASP A 112 28.71 12.12 -0.40
N ILE A 113 28.19 11.05 -0.99
CA ILE A 113 27.15 11.15 -2.01
C ILE A 113 25.90 11.74 -1.35
N SER A 114 25.23 12.66 -2.04
CA SER A 114 24.01 13.29 -1.56
C SER A 114 23.17 13.80 -2.72
N ASN A 115 21.90 14.05 -2.46
CA ASN A 115 21.05 14.83 -3.35
C ASN A 115 21.29 16.33 -3.09
N PRO A 116 21.79 17.11 -4.07
CA PRO A 116 22.11 18.53 -3.88
C PRO A 116 20.91 19.36 -3.41
N ASP A 117 19.69 19.09 -3.91
CA ASP A 117 18.49 19.82 -3.53
C ASP A 117 18.13 19.57 -2.05
N SER A 118 18.34 18.34 -1.57
CA SER A 118 18.14 18.00 -0.16
C SER A 118 19.15 18.72 0.73
N ILE A 119 20.43 18.77 0.33
CA ILE A 119 21.46 19.50 1.10
C ILE A 119 21.16 21.00 1.15
N ASP A 120 20.74 21.60 0.02
CA ASP A 120 20.40 23.01 -0.02
C ASP A 120 19.14 23.34 0.80
N LEU A 121 18.17 22.44 0.85
CA LEU A 121 17.02 22.55 1.74
C LEU A 121 17.46 22.52 3.21
N LEU A 122 18.27 21.53 3.60
CA LEU A 122 18.76 21.37 4.98
C LEU A 122 19.62 22.57 5.43
N ARG A 123 20.45 23.14 4.55
CA ARG A 123 21.19 24.38 4.86
C ARG A 123 20.24 25.56 5.12
N LYS A 124 19.17 25.69 4.33
CA LYS A 124 18.15 26.74 4.52
C LYS A 124 17.33 26.52 5.79
N SER A 125 17.29 25.30 6.29
CA SER A 125 16.69 24.91 7.56
C SER A 125 17.70 24.89 8.72
N ASP A 126 18.79 25.67 8.62
CA ASP A 126 19.78 25.90 9.68
C ASP A 126 20.58 24.66 10.14
N ILE A 127 20.73 23.64 9.27
CA ILE A 127 21.65 22.52 9.55
C ILE A 127 23.11 22.95 9.34
N ASP A 128 23.90 22.89 10.42
CA ASP A 128 25.34 23.14 10.41
C ASP A 128 26.13 21.84 10.21
N PHE A 129 26.33 21.47 8.94
CA PHE A 129 27.08 20.27 8.54
C PHE A 129 28.51 20.23 9.11
N LYS A 130 29.15 21.38 9.33
CA LYS A 130 30.49 21.42 9.93
C LYS A 130 30.40 21.02 11.40
N ARG A 131 29.43 21.56 12.13
CA ARG A 131 29.19 21.20 13.52
C ARG A 131 28.78 19.74 13.68
N ASN A 132 27.95 19.20 12.78
CA ASN A 132 27.66 17.77 12.70
C ASN A 132 28.95 16.94 12.66
N ARG A 133 29.86 17.24 11.73
CA ARG A 133 31.12 16.49 11.61
C ARG A 133 32.02 16.60 12.85
N GLU A 134 32.10 17.79 13.47
CA GLU A 134 33.03 18.06 14.58
C GLU A 134 32.49 17.61 15.95
N HIS A 135 31.18 17.69 16.17
CA HIS A 135 30.55 17.53 17.48
C HIS A 135 29.36 16.55 17.48
N GLY A 136 28.97 16.02 16.33
CA GLY A 136 27.83 15.12 16.20
C GLY A 136 27.97 13.84 17.02
N VAL A 137 26.84 13.23 17.32
CA VAL A 137 26.70 11.91 17.91
C VAL A 137 27.32 10.85 16.99
N ASP A 138 28.06 9.91 17.58
CA ASP A 138 28.47 8.69 16.88
C ASP A 138 27.29 7.71 16.82
N ALA A 139 26.92 7.28 15.62
CA ALA A 139 25.75 6.45 15.38
C ALA A 139 25.85 5.07 16.07
N ASN A 140 27.03 4.50 16.23
CA ASN A 140 27.20 3.23 16.94
C ASN A 140 27.01 3.42 18.45
N ARG A 141 27.53 4.51 19.01
CA ARG A 141 27.30 4.84 20.43
C ARG A 141 25.82 5.13 20.69
N PHE A 142 25.16 5.84 19.78
CA PHE A 142 23.72 6.04 19.83
C PHE A 142 22.96 4.70 19.79
N ALA A 143 23.32 3.79 18.87
CA ALA A 143 22.68 2.48 18.75
C ALA A 143 22.77 1.67 20.04
N GLU A 144 23.95 1.64 20.67
CA GLU A 144 24.17 0.95 21.95
C GLU A 144 23.26 1.49 23.05
N LEU A 145 23.18 2.82 23.18
CA LEU A 145 22.36 3.47 24.19
C LEU A 145 20.85 3.26 23.92
N LEU A 146 20.41 3.37 22.67
CA LEU A 146 19.02 3.16 22.29
C LEU A 146 18.60 1.70 22.53
N MET A 147 19.46 0.72 22.22
CA MET A 147 19.21 -0.70 22.46
C MET A 147 18.97 -1.01 23.95
N ALA A 148 19.67 -0.30 24.85
CA ALA A 148 19.57 -0.48 26.29
C ALA A 148 18.57 0.49 26.97
N SER A 149 17.82 1.28 26.19
CA SER A 149 16.98 2.36 26.72
C SER A 149 15.56 1.96 27.09
N GLY A 150 15.07 0.82 26.59
CA GLY A 150 13.66 0.42 26.66
C GLY A 150 12.77 0.98 25.55
N VAL A 151 13.31 1.81 24.65
CA VAL A 151 12.56 2.46 23.54
C VAL A 151 12.30 1.52 22.35
N VAL A 152 13.22 0.57 22.10
CA VAL A 152 13.11 -0.44 21.04
C VAL A 152 12.99 -1.83 21.65
N LEU A 153 12.53 -2.82 20.86
CA LEU A 153 12.31 -4.19 21.33
C LEU A 153 11.33 -4.27 22.53
N ASN A 154 10.40 -3.31 22.61
CA ASN A 154 9.45 -3.16 23.71
C ASN A 154 8.02 -2.99 23.18
N ASP A 155 7.17 -3.98 23.48
CA ASP A 155 5.76 -4.00 23.04
C ASP A 155 4.88 -2.93 23.72
N SER A 156 5.38 -2.31 24.79
CA SER A 156 4.69 -1.21 25.48
C SER A 156 4.84 0.14 24.76
N VAL A 157 5.88 0.27 23.93
CA VAL A 157 6.18 1.50 23.17
C VAL A 157 5.39 1.52 21.88
N ARG A 158 4.78 2.67 21.58
CA ARG A 158 3.99 2.92 20.38
C ARG A 158 4.69 3.96 19.52
N TRP A 159 5.22 3.53 18.38
CA TRP A 159 5.89 4.42 17.44
C TRP A 159 4.87 5.19 16.61
N VAL A 160 5.07 6.50 16.48
CA VAL A 160 4.20 7.39 15.70
C VAL A 160 5.04 8.09 14.64
N THR A 161 4.68 7.97 13.38
CA THR A 161 5.52 8.44 12.28
C THR A 161 4.69 9.02 11.14
N PHE A 162 5.34 9.62 10.15
CA PHE A 162 4.70 10.11 8.95
C PHE A 162 5.47 9.66 7.70
N HIS A 163 4.90 8.77 6.90
CA HIS A 163 5.51 8.29 5.65
C HIS A 163 6.91 7.67 5.85
N CYS A 164 7.00 6.76 6.80
CA CYS A 164 8.20 6.49 7.59
C CYS A 164 9.20 5.47 7.04
N ALA A 165 9.08 5.11 5.76
CA ALA A 165 9.82 3.99 5.20
C ALA A 165 11.34 4.19 5.35
N TYR A 166 11.85 5.37 5.00
CA TYR A 166 13.28 5.70 5.13
C TYR A 166 13.72 5.88 6.58
N ASP A 167 12.89 6.47 7.43
CA ASP A 167 13.22 6.73 8.84
C ASP A 167 13.53 5.43 9.58
N PHE A 168 12.63 4.44 9.46
CA PHE A 168 12.84 3.11 10.00
C PHE A 168 14.00 2.38 9.31
N GLY A 169 14.24 2.64 8.03
CA GLY A 169 15.41 2.13 7.31
C GLY A 169 16.71 2.57 7.98
N TYR A 170 16.87 3.86 8.24
CA TYR A 170 18.07 4.40 8.89
C TYR A 170 18.21 3.91 10.32
N LEU A 171 17.13 3.94 11.12
CA LEU A 171 17.15 3.43 12.49
C LEU A 171 17.52 1.94 12.53
N LEU A 172 16.98 1.11 11.65
CA LEU A 172 17.32 -0.30 11.60
C LEU A 172 18.77 -0.52 11.16
N LYS A 173 19.28 0.24 10.17
CA LYS A 173 20.70 0.21 9.76
C LYS A 173 21.61 0.53 10.93
N ILE A 174 21.28 1.57 11.70
CA ILE A 174 22.05 2.02 12.87
C ILE A 174 21.99 0.96 13.98
N LEU A 175 20.80 0.49 14.36
CA LEU A 175 20.59 -0.48 15.45
C LEU A 175 21.21 -1.85 15.18
N THR A 176 21.23 -2.28 13.91
CA THR A 176 21.83 -3.57 13.54
C THR A 176 23.33 -3.46 13.23
N CYS A 177 23.86 -2.24 13.11
CA CYS A 177 25.21 -1.95 12.60
C CYS A 177 25.52 -2.70 11.29
N ARG A 178 24.51 -2.91 10.45
CA ARG A 178 24.59 -3.72 9.23
C ARG A 178 23.84 -3.04 8.10
N ARG A 179 24.15 -3.48 6.87
CA ARG A 179 23.32 -3.18 5.71
C ARG A 179 21.92 -3.76 5.90
N LEU A 180 20.94 -3.11 5.31
CA LEU A 180 19.56 -3.59 5.33
C LEU A 180 19.45 -4.97 4.64
N PRO A 181 18.48 -5.81 5.06
CA PRO A 181 18.30 -7.15 4.51
C PRO A 181 18.20 -7.19 2.99
N GLU A 182 18.46 -8.35 2.38
CA GLU A 182 18.38 -8.45 0.92
C GLU A 182 16.95 -8.43 0.40
N THR A 183 16.02 -8.94 1.20
CA THR A 183 14.61 -9.12 0.87
C THR A 183 13.72 -8.22 1.71
N ARG A 184 12.62 -7.76 1.11
CA ARG A 184 11.61 -6.95 1.80
C ARG A 184 10.98 -7.71 2.98
N GLU A 185 10.86 -9.03 2.87
CA GLU A 185 10.35 -9.90 3.93
C GLU A 185 11.29 -9.88 5.15
N GLY A 186 12.60 -10.04 4.94
CA GLY A 186 13.58 -10.00 6.03
C GLY A 186 13.63 -8.62 6.70
N TYR A 187 13.51 -7.55 5.92
CA TYR A 187 13.37 -6.19 6.46
C TYR A 187 12.13 -6.05 7.32
N SER A 188 10.98 -6.50 6.82
CA SER A 188 9.71 -6.39 7.54
C SER A 188 9.68 -7.22 8.82
N GLU A 189 10.42 -8.33 8.88
CA GLU A 189 10.57 -9.16 10.08
C GLU A 189 11.38 -8.43 11.16
N LEU A 190 12.51 -7.81 10.77
CA LEU A 190 13.30 -7.01 11.69
C LEU A 190 12.56 -5.76 12.17
N ILE A 191 11.88 -5.04 11.26
CA ILE A 191 11.07 -3.88 11.65
C ILE A 191 10.03 -4.24 12.72
N ARG A 192 9.29 -5.34 12.55
CA ARG A 192 8.32 -5.80 13.56
C ARG A 192 8.96 -6.26 14.87
N THR A 193 10.21 -6.70 14.83
CA THR A 193 10.94 -7.11 16.03
C THR A 193 11.38 -5.89 16.84
N PHE A 194 12.00 -4.91 16.18
CA PHE A 194 12.51 -3.69 16.83
C PHE A 194 11.42 -2.69 17.20
N PHE A 195 10.36 -2.62 16.39
CA PHE A 195 9.27 -1.64 16.46
C PHE A 195 7.92 -2.38 16.39
N PRO A 196 7.50 -3.05 17.47
CA PRO A 196 6.35 -3.97 17.44
C PRO A 196 5.01 -3.26 17.20
N VAL A 197 4.85 -2.03 17.70
CA VAL A 197 3.64 -1.23 17.53
C VAL A 197 3.98 0.08 16.83
N MET A 198 3.43 0.30 15.64
CA MET A 198 3.70 1.46 14.80
C MET A 198 2.41 2.05 14.22
N TYR A 199 2.33 3.37 14.20
CA TYR A 199 1.27 4.16 13.58
C TYR A 199 1.89 5.14 12.59
N ASP A 200 1.68 4.90 11.30
CA ASP A 200 2.06 5.86 10.26
C ASP A 200 0.84 6.74 9.94
N ILE A 201 0.93 8.03 10.26
CA ILE A 201 -0.12 9.02 10.00
C ILE A 201 -0.50 9.03 8.52
N LYS A 202 0.47 8.93 7.61
CA LYS A 202 0.21 8.91 6.16
C LYS A 202 -0.63 7.70 5.76
N HIS A 203 -0.42 6.57 6.43
CA HIS A 203 -1.27 5.39 6.26
C HIS A 203 -2.66 5.62 6.87
N LEU A 204 -2.74 6.12 8.11
CA LEU A 204 -4.01 6.37 8.80
C LEU A 204 -4.90 7.39 8.08
N MET A 205 -4.31 8.36 7.39
CA MET A 205 -5.05 9.31 6.54
C MET A 205 -5.88 8.63 5.45
N ARG A 206 -5.54 7.41 5.02
CA ARG A 206 -6.36 6.64 4.06
C ARG A 206 -7.75 6.30 4.60
N PHE A 207 -7.92 6.38 5.90
CA PHE A 207 -9.17 6.14 6.60
C PHE A 207 -9.93 7.43 6.94
N SER A 208 -9.45 8.57 6.44
CA SER A 208 -10.07 9.89 6.57
C SER A 208 -10.25 10.53 5.19
N ASN A 209 -11.48 10.87 4.83
CA ASN A 209 -11.78 11.42 3.50
C ASN A 209 -11.33 12.88 3.30
N SER A 210 -10.89 13.58 4.36
CA SER A 210 -10.57 15.01 4.31
C SER A 210 -9.07 15.31 4.29
N LEU A 211 -8.22 14.37 4.70
CA LEU A 211 -6.79 14.64 4.93
C LEU A 211 -5.92 14.26 3.73
N HIS A 212 -5.04 15.16 3.31
CA HIS A 212 -4.12 14.93 2.18
C HIS A 212 -2.87 15.82 2.25
N GLY A 213 -1.84 15.49 1.47
CA GLY A 213 -0.58 16.25 1.40
C GLY A 213 0.53 15.72 2.31
N GLY A 214 1.60 16.51 2.48
CA GLY A 214 2.71 16.23 3.40
C GLY A 214 2.41 16.68 4.84
N LEU A 215 3.32 16.39 5.78
CA LEU A 215 3.11 16.59 7.22
C LEU A 215 2.64 18.01 7.56
N ASN A 216 3.30 19.05 7.03
CA ASN A 216 2.90 20.44 7.24
C ASN A 216 1.44 20.70 6.81
N LYS A 217 1.03 20.17 5.66
CA LYS A 217 -0.33 20.39 5.15
C LYS A 217 -1.38 19.68 6.03
N VAL A 218 -1.03 18.50 6.51
CA VAL A 218 -1.88 17.71 7.41
C VAL A 218 -2.00 18.40 8.77
N ALA A 219 -0.90 18.96 9.29
CA ALA A 219 -0.92 19.73 10.53
C ALA A 219 -1.79 21.00 10.41
N GLU A 220 -1.71 21.73 9.29
CA GLU A 220 -2.62 22.85 9.00
C GLU A 220 -4.09 22.41 9.01
N GLN A 221 -4.42 21.31 8.34
CA GLN A 221 -5.78 20.77 8.27
C GLN A 221 -6.31 20.29 9.63
N LEU A 222 -5.41 19.85 10.51
CA LEU A 222 -5.73 19.41 11.87
C LEU A 222 -5.72 20.54 12.89
N GLU A 223 -5.34 21.77 12.49
CA GLU A 223 -5.18 22.95 13.34
C GLU A 223 -4.10 22.75 14.42
N VAL A 224 -2.93 22.25 13.99
CA VAL A 224 -1.76 22.03 14.84
C VAL A 224 -0.65 23.00 14.48
N ASP A 225 -0.22 23.78 15.46
CA ASP A 225 0.91 24.71 15.31
C ASP A 225 2.26 24.02 15.47
N ARG A 226 3.18 24.35 14.55
CA ARG A 226 4.58 23.92 14.59
C ARG A 226 5.35 24.72 15.64
N VAL A 227 6.25 24.02 16.35
CA VAL A 227 7.23 24.62 17.25
C VAL A 227 8.61 24.18 16.80
N GLY A 228 9.52 25.13 16.59
CA GLY A 228 10.85 24.90 16.03
C GLY A 228 10.92 25.13 14.52
N THR A 229 12.11 24.91 13.96
CA THR A 229 12.39 25.12 12.53
C THR A 229 11.80 23.97 11.71
N CYS A 230 11.22 24.27 10.53
CA CYS A 230 10.70 23.24 9.63
C CYS A 230 11.85 22.49 8.93
N HIS A 231 11.70 21.19 8.69
CA HIS A 231 12.77 20.33 8.16
C HIS A 231 13.97 20.25 9.10
N GLN A 232 13.68 20.15 10.39
CA GLN A 232 14.60 19.66 11.40
C GLN A 232 13.87 18.59 12.21
N ALA A 233 14.54 17.46 12.41
CA ALA A 233 13.90 16.25 12.86
C ALA A 233 13.19 16.41 14.22
N GLY A 234 13.74 17.19 15.15
CA GLY A 234 13.12 17.43 16.47
C GLY A 234 11.76 18.14 16.35
N SER A 235 11.70 19.21 15.57
CA SER A 235 10.49 20.00 15.30
C SER A 235 9.44 19.17 14.52
N ASP A 236 9.88 18.42 13.52
CA ASP A 236 9.01 17.57 12.69
C ASP A 236 8.48 16.35 13.47
N SER A 237 9.27 15.76 14.38
CA SER A 237 8.79 14.70 15.29
C SER A 237 7.73 15.21 16.28
N LEU A 238 7.86 16.45 16.78
CA LEU A 238 6.87 17.08 17.65
C LEU A 238 5.58 17.40 16.89
N LEU A 239 5.71 17.92 15.66
CA LEU A 239 4.55 18.14 14.79
C LEU A 239 3.83 16.83 14.50
N THR A 240 4.58 15.75 14.27
CA THR A 240 4.06 14.38 14.09
C THR A 240 3.28 13.90 15.30
N ALA A 241 3.83 14.04 16.52
CA ALA A 241 3.14 13.67 17.76
C ALA A 241 1.78 14.40 17.91
N ARG A 242 1.80 15.72 17.74
CA ARG A 242 0.61 16.56 17.89
C ARG A 242 -0.43 16.29 16.80
N ALA A 243 0.02 16.11 15.55
CA ALA A 243 -0.84 15.75 14.43
C ALA A 243 -1.51 14.40 14.67
N PHE A 244 -0.77 13.39 15.16
CA PHE A 244 -1.34 12.09 15.51
C PHE A 244 -2.41 12.22 16.61
N LYS A 245 -2.13 12.98 17.68
CA LYS A 245 -3.12 13.18 18.75
C LYS A 245 -4.40 13.82 18.22
N LYS A 246 -4.29 14.89 17.41
CA LYS A 246 -5.45 15.55 16.81
C LYS A 246 -6.18 14.68 15.79
N LEU A 247 -5.44 13.88 15.02
CA LEU A 247 -6.01 12.89 14.11
C LEU A 247 -6.87 11.89 14.89
N MET A 248 -6.31 11.33 15.97
CA MET A 248 -7.00 10.36 16.81
C MET A 248 -8.27 10.93 17.45
N GLU A 249 -8.21 12.17 17.94
CA GLU A 249 -9.37 12.89 18.51
C GLU A 249 -10.46 13.17 17.46
N LYS A 250 -10.09 13.72 16.29
CA LYS A 250 -11.05 14.23 15.31
C LYS A 250 -11.60 13.15 14.37
N HIS A 251 -10.83 12.10 14.08
CA HIS A 251 -11.16 11.13 13.03
C HIS A 251 -11.33 9.68 13.52
N PHE A 252 -10.83 9.35 14.72
CA PHE A 252 -10.80 8.00 15.25
C PHE A 252 -11.48 7.87 16.63
N ASP A 253 -12.18 8.91 17.12
CA ASP A 253 -12.86 8.89 18.43
C ASP A 253 -11.96 8.42 19.59
N GLY A 254 -10.66 8.69 19.49
CA GLY A 254 -9.64 8.28 20.48
C GLY A 254 -9.15 6.84 20.35
N SER A 255 -9.68 5.99 19.46
CA SER A 255 -9.20 4.63 19.25
C SER A 255 -9.26 4.17 17.79
N ILE A 256 -8.19 3.53 17.34
CA ILE A 256 -8.18 2.86 16.04
C ILE A 256 -8.89 1.49 16.06
N ASP A 257 -9.43 1.04 17.20
CA ASP A 257 -10.04 -0.29 17.33
C ASP A 257 -11.24 -0.48 16.40
N ARG A 258 -11.94 0.59 16.01
CA ARG A 258 -13.01 0.50 14.99
C ARG A 258 -12.46 0.08 13.62
N TYR A 259 -11.17 0.30 13.39
CA TYR A 259 -10.43 -0.12 12.21
C TYR A 259 -9.74 -1.48 12.43
N ALA A 260 -9.73 -2.02 13.65
CA ALA A 260 -9.34 -3.40 13.90
C ALA A 260 -10.32 -4.34 13.18
N GLY A 261 -9.79 -5.25 12.37
CA GLY A 261 -10.61 -6.08 11.49
C GLY A 261 -10.91 -5.46 10.13
N GLN A 262 -10.32 -4.31 9.78
CA GLN A 262 -10.22 -3.92 8.36
C GLN A 262 -9.35 -4.89 7.58
N ILE A 263 -9.79 -5.19 6.37
CA ILE A 263 -9.21 -6.21 5.52
C ILE A 263 -8.81 -5.56 4.21
N THR A 264 -7.50 -5.44 3.95
CA THR A 264 -7.02 -4.99 2.64
C THR A 264 -7.08 -6.16 1.65
N VAL A 265 -7.76 -5.96 0.53
CA VAL A 265 -7.97 -6.96 -0.52
C VAL A 265 -7.61 -6.40 -1.89
N ILE A 266 -7.31 -7.28 -2.84
CA ILE A 266 -7.19 -6.91 -4.26
C ILE A 266 -8.58 -7.00 -4.89
N VAL A 267 -8.93 -5.99 -5.67
CA VAL A 267 -10.15 -5.90 -6.47
C VAL A 267 -9.98 -6.78 -7.71
N ASP A 268 -10.86 -7.77 -7.89
CA ASP A 268 -10.79 -8.73 -9.00
C ASP A 268 -12.15 -8.85 -9.70
N THR A 269 -12.21 -8.40 -10.97
CA THR A 269 -13.42 -8.47 -11.81
C THR A 269 -13.60 -9.81 -12.51
N GLY A 270 -12.59 -10.70 -12.45
CA GLY A 270 -12.65 -12.08 -12.96
C GLY A 270 -13.14 -13.08 -11.91
N ASP A 271 -13.15 -12.69 -10.64
CA ASP A 271 -13.59 -13.52 -9.51
C ASP A 271 -14.99 -13.14 -9.02
N ASP A 272 -15.79 -14.13 -8.64
CA ASP A 272 -17.02 -13.91 -7.89
C ASP A 272 -16.81 -13.96 -6.38
N LEU A 273 -16.19 -15.02 -5.87
CA LEU A 273 -16.14 -15.22 -4.43
C LEU A 273 -15.15 -14.26 -3.79
N THR A 274 -15.64 -13.29 -3.03
CA THR A 274 -14.80 -12.52 -2.10
C THR A 274 -14.28 -13.46 -0.99
N TRP A 275 -12.97 -13.48 -0.77
CA TRP A 275 -12.34 -14.30 0.27
C TRP A 275 -11.13 -13.61 0.89
N PHE A 276 -10.81 -13.99 2.12
CA PHE A 276 -9.60 -13.52 2.83
C PHE A 276 -9.12 -14.56 3.85
N GLN A 277 -7.84 -14.49 4.23
CA GLN A 277 -7.25 -15.49 5.11
C GLN A 277 -7.76 -15.36 6.55
N CYS A 278 -8.14 -16.49 7.13
CA CYS A 278 -8.72 -16.57 8.46
C CYS A 278 -7.88 -17.41 9.44
N LYS A 279 -8.11 -17.20 10.74
CA LYS A 279 -7.64 -18.10 11.79
C LYS A 279 -8.58 -19.32 11.96
N PRO A 280 -8.05 -20.52 12.27
CA PRO A 280 -6.64 -20.87 12.18
C PRO A 280 -6.23 -21.06 10.72
N CYS A 281 -5.11 -20.47 10.31
CA CYS A 281 -4.55 -20.80 9.01
C CYS A 281 -3.51 -21.92 9.13
N SER A 282 -3.80 -23.04 8.45
CA SER A 282 -2.91 -24.21 8.44
C SER A 282 -1.81 -24.13 7.39
N TYR A 283 -2.05 -23.42 6.28
CA TYR A 283 -1.07 -23.19 5.22
C TYR A 283 -1.42 -21.92 4.46
N CYS A 284 -0.80 -20.79 4.79
CA CYS A 284 -1.09 -19.47 4.20
C CYS A 284 0.19 -18.80 3.71
N TYR A 285 0.05 -17.95 2.72
CA TYR A 285 1.08 -16.95 2.43
C TYR A 285 1.08 -15.88 3.54
N ARG A 286 2.23 -15.22 3.72
CA ARG A 286 2.35 -14.12 4.67
C ARG A 286 1.63 -12.89 4.13
N GLN A 287 0.67 -12.36 4.90
CA GLN A 287 -0.02 -11.11 4.62
C GLN A 287 0.48 -9.98 5.53
N GLN A 288 0.17 -8.74 5.18
CA GLN A 288 0.54 -7.53 5.91
C GLN A 288 -0.37 -7.30 7.12
N ASP A 289 -1.68 -7.38 6.90
CA ASP A 289 -2.71 -7.22 7.94
C ASP A 289 -2.82 -8.48 8.81
N PRO A 290 -3.36 -8.40 10.04
CA PRO A 290 -3.67 -9.59 10.84
C PRO A 290 -4.67 -10.53 10.15
N LEU A 291 -4.55 -11.85 10.39
CA LEU A 291 -5.55 -12.82 9.96
C LEU A 291 -6.89 -12.56 10.64
N TYR A 292 -7.98 -12.64 9.87
CA TYR A 292 -9.33 -12.47 10.41
C TYR A 292 -9.69 -13.61 11.36
N ASP A 293 -10.12 -13.28 12.58
CA ASP A 293 -10.56 -14.26 13.57
C ASP A 293 -12.09 -14.38 13.58
N ALA A 294 -12.59 -15.36 12.83
CA ALA A 294 -14.02 -15.62 12.73
C ALA A 294 -14.64 -16.01 14.08
N SER A 295 -13.86 -16.57 15.01
CA SER A 295 -14.37 -16.99 16.33
C SER A 295 -14.56 -15.81 17.29
N ALA A 296 -13.85 -14.71 17.06
CA ALA A 296 -13.96 -13.49 17.84
C ALA A 296 -15.11 -12.57 17.38
N SER A 297 -15.72 -12.84 16.23
CA SER A 297 -16.75 -11.98 15.66
C SER A 297 -18.16 -12.46 16.00
N PRO A 298 -18.99 -11.65 16.69
CA PRO A 298 -20.35 -12.05 17.05
C PRO A 298 -21.33 -12.08 15.86
N SER A 299 -21.01 -11.39 14.76
CA SER A 299 -21.82 -11.40 13.54
C SER A 299 -21.47 -12.55 12.59
N TYR A 300 -20.34 -13.24 12.81
CA TYR A 300 -19.91 -14.32 11.95
C TYR A 300 -20.75 -15.57 12.14
N HIS A 301 -21.18 -16.17 11.03
CA HIS A 301 -21.84 -17.48 11.04
C HIS A 301 -21.40 -18.30 9.83
N SER A 302 -21.13 -19.59 10.01
CA SER A 302 -20.85 -20.48 8.88
C SER A 302 -22.09 -20.71 8.02
N ILE A 303 -21.92 -20.82 6.71
CA ILE A 303 -22.98 -21.28 5.82
C ILE A 303 -23.21 -22.78 6.04
N THR A 304 -24.47 -23.17 6.17
CA THR A 304 -24.86 -24.57 6.39
C THR A 304 -24.59 -25.41 5.15
N CYS A 305 -24.02 -26.61 5.32
CA CYS A 305 -23.61 -27.44 4.20
C CYS A 305 -24.76 -27.79 3.24
N ASN A 306 -25.96 -28.08 3.78
CA ASN A 306 -27.10 -28.50 2.96
C ASN A 306 -27.84 -27.34 2.25
N SER A 307 -27.26 -26.14 2.23
CA SER A 307 -27.86 -24.96 1.62
C SER A 307 -27.67 -24.91 0.10
N THR A 308 -28.59 -24.22 -0.57
CA THR A 308 -28.44 -23.85 -1.99
C THR A 308 -27.18 -23.00 -2.23
N THR A 309 -26.79 -22.20 -1.24
CA THR A 309 -25.55 -21.42 -1.22
C THR A 309 -24.33 -22.32 -1.35
N CYS A 310 -24.24 -23.36 -0.52
CA CYS A 310 -23.09 -24.26 -0.50
C CYS A 310 -22.92 -25.07 -1.80
N TYR A 311 -24.03 -25.46 -2.44
CA TYR A 311 -23.98 -26.29 -3.64
C TYR A 311 -24.08 -25.47 -4.93
N SER A 312 -25.26 -24.91 -5.21
CA SER A 312 -25.55 -24.28 -6.51
C SER A 312 -24.85 -22.94 -6.70
N MET A 313 -24.88 -22.06 -5.70
CA MET A 313 -24.28 -20.73 -5.83
C MET A 313 -22.76 -20.82 -5.86
N LEU A 314 -22.16 -21.65 -4.99
CA LEU A 314 -20.72 -21.84 -4.98
C LEU A 314 -20.20 -22.51 -6.25
N ARG A 315 -20.95 -23.48 -6.80
CA ARG A 315 -20.61 -24.09 -8.10
C ARG A 315 -20.62 -23.05 -9.22
N ALA A 316 -21.61 -22.17 -9.25
CA ALA A 316 -21.65 -21.10 -10.24
C ALA A 316 -20.46 -20.14 -10.10
N ALA A 317 -20.09 -19.78 -8.87
CA ALA A 317 -19.03 -18.80 -8.59
C ALA A 317 -17.60 -19.35 -8.74
N THR A 318 -17.38 -20.63 -8.46
CA THR A 318 -16.01 -21.21 -8.33
C THR A 318 -15.77 -22.40 -9.27
N GLY A 319 -16.77 -22.80 -10.04
CA GLY A 319 -16.77 -24.05 -10.80
C GLY A 319 -16.89 -25.32 -9.93
N LYS A 320 -16.86 -25.21 -8.59
CA LYS A 320 -16.89 -26.34 -7.66
C LYS A 320 -18.02 -26.19 -6.65
N ALA A 321 -18.78 -27.26 -6.45
CA ALA A 321 -19.74 -27.30 -5.35
C ALA A 321 -19.00 -27.45 -4.02
N GLY A 322 -19.60 -26.91 -2.96
CA GLY A 322 -19.07 -27.03 -1.61
C GLY A 322 -19.14 -28.47 -1.09
N VAL A 323 -18.28 -28.77 -0.12
CA VAL A 323 -18.18 -30.08 0.52
C VAL A 323 -18.44 -29.91 2.00
N CYS A 324 -19.25 -30.79 2.60
CA CYS A 324 -19.49 -30.71 4.03
C CYS A 324 -18.21 -30.94 4.82
N GLY A 325 -18.01 -30.14 5.87
CA GLY A 325 -16.99 -30.39 6.87
C GLY A 325 -17.22 -31.67 7.64
N ALA A 326 -16.23 -32.04 8.45
CA ALA A 326 -16.29 -33.24 9.30
C ALA A 326 -17.49 -33.20 10.26
N ASP A 327 -17.89 -32.00 10.69
CA ASP A 327 -19.06 -31.73 11.54
C ASP A 327 -20.41 -31.86 10.80
N ARG A 328 -20.38 -32.02 9.46
CA ARG A 328 -21.53 -32.04 8.54
C ARG A 328 -22.38 -30.77 8.55
N SER A 329 -22.02 -29.75 9.32
CA SER A 329 -22.71 -28.46 9.38
C SER A 329 -22.04 -27.40 8.53
N THR A 330 -20.71 -27.40 8.40
CA THR A 330 -19.98 -26.36 7.68
C THR A 330 -19.88 -26.63 6.18
N CYS A 331 -19.98 -25.57 5.38
CA CYS A 331 -19.73 -25.61 3.95
C CYS A 331 -18.27 -25.28 3.64
N ASN A 332 -17.48 -26.27 3.22
CA ASN A 332 -16.12 -26.02 2.76
C ASN A 332 -16.11 -25.64 1.28
N TYR A 333 -15.41 -24.56 0.95
CA TYR A 333 -15.19 -24.12 -0.43
C TYR A 333 -13.76 -24.40 -0.90
N ALA A 334 -13.60 -24.47 -2.21
CA ALA A 334 -12.31 -24.53 -2.86
C ALA A 334 -12.36 -23.74 -4.17
N LEU A 335 -11.45 -22.79 -4.32
CA LEU A 335 -11.26 -21.99 -5.52
C LEU A 335 -9.80 -22.13 -5.99
N SER A 336 -9.60 -22.17 -7.30
CA SER A 336 -8.29 -22.39 -7.91
C SER A 336 -8.17 -21.54 -9.16
N TYR A 337 -7.05 -20.85 -9.29
CA TYR A 337 -6.77 -19.90 -10.35
C TYR A 337 -5.95 -20.53 -11.46
N GLY A 338 -5.96 -19.90 -12.64
CA GLY A 338 -5.22 -20.38 -13.81
C GLY A 338 -3.70 -20.38 -13.64
N ASP A 339 -3.17 -19.52 -12.77
CA ASP A 339 -1.75 -19.45 -12.41
C ASP A 339 -1.31 -20.53 -11.40
N GLY A 340 -2.24 -21.39 -10.98
CA GLY A 340 -2.01 -22.45 -9.98
C GLY A 340 -2.13 -21.97 -8.53
N SER A 341 -2.42 -20.69 -8.28
CA SER A 341 -2.78 -20.21 -6.95
C SER A 341 -4.14 -20.76 -6.52
N TYR A 342 -4.40 -20.80 -5.22
CA TYR A 342 -5.67 -21.31 -4.69
C TYR A 342 -6.00 -20.79 -3.29
N THR A 343 -7.28 -20.86 -2.96
CA THR A 343 -7.83 -20.68 -1.61
C THR A 343 -8.78 -21.81 -1.26
N ARG A 344 -8.72 -22.29 -0.01
CA ARG A 344 -9.63 -23.31 0.55
C ARG A 344 -9.97 -22.95 1.98
N GLY A 345 -11.23 -23.13 2.35
CA GLY A 345 -11.68 -22.76 3.68
C GLY A 345 -13.16 -23.00 3.89
N VAL A 346 -13.75 -22.25 4.80
CA VAL A 346 -15.16 -22.36 5.17
C VAL A 346 -15.92 -21.16 4.59
N LEU A 347 -17.05 -21.42 3.93
CA LEU A 347 -17.94 -20.37 3.47
C LEU A 347 -18.73 -19.84 4.69
N GLY A 348 -18.64 -18.54 4.91
CA GLY A 348 -19.29 -17.86 6.03
C GLY A 348 -20.13 -16.68 5.58
N ARG A 349 -20.92 -16.15 6.50
CA ARG A 349 -21.57 -14.85 6.38
C ARG A 349 -21.11 -13.94 7.52
N GLN A 350 -20.96 -12.66 7.22
CA GLN A 350 -20.44 -11.66 8.14
C GLN A 350 -21.13 -10.32 7.91
N ARG A 351 -21.26 -9.51 8.95
CA ARG A 351 -21.56 -8.09 8.79
C ARG A 351 -20.29 -7.35 8.36
N ILE A 352 -20.34 -6.67 7.23
CA ILE A 352 -19.24 -5.85 6.74
C ILE A 352 -19.70 -4.39 6.57
N ASP A 353 -18.75 -3.46 6.59
CA ASP A 353 -19.00 -2.04 6.32
C ASP A 353 -18.22 -1.62 5.08
N ILE A 354 -18.92 -1.06 4.09
CA ILE A 354 -18.33 -0.56 2.84
C ILE A 354 -18.71 0.91 2.67
N GLY A 355 -17.73 1.80 2.62
CA GLY A 355 -17.98 3.24 2.41
C GLY A 355 -18.90 3.88 3.45
N GLY A 356 -18.93 3.35 4.68
CA GLY A 356 -19.84 3.78 5.74
C GLY A 356 -21.22 3.12 5.73
N THR A 357 -21.53 2.27 4.74
CA THR A 357 -22.77 1.51 4.65
C THR A 357 -22.57 0.11 5.22
N SER A 358 -23.38 -0.27 6.21
CA SER A 358 -23.38 -1.61 6.78
C SER A 358 -24.16 -2.60 5.91
N ILE A 359 -23.55 -3.77 5.67
CA ILE A 359 -24.08 -4.86 4.86
C ILE A 359 -24.16 -6.09 5.75
N GLU A 360 -25.39 -6.51 6.04
CA GLU A 360 -25.65 -7.63 6.93
C GLU A 360 -25.60 -8.95 6.16
N GLY A 361 -24.95 -9.96 6.75
CA GLY A 361 -24.94 -11.32 6.21
C GLY A 361 -24.20 -11.49 4.87
N PHE A 362 -23.22 -10.64 4.58
CA PHE A 362 -22.35 -10.76 3.41
C PHE A 362 -21.61 -12.10 3.41
N ILE A 363 -21.79 -12.86 2.34
CA ILE A 363 -21.24 -14.21 2.15
C ILE A 363 -19.84 -14.10 1.56
N PHE A 364 -18.88 -14.75 2.21
CA PHE A 364 -17.47 -14.71 1.84
C PHE A 364 -16.76 -16.04 2.13
N GLY A 365 -15.60 -16.23 1.51
CA GLY A 365 -14.70 -17.34 1.78
C GLY A 365 -13.73 -17.03 2.93
N CYS A 366 -13.84 -17.76 4.03
CA CYS A 366 -12.89 -17.67 5.14
C CYS A 366 -11.74 -18.68 4.90
N GLY A 367 -10.65 -18.19 4.30
CA GLY A 367 -9.58 -19.03 3.75
C GLY A 367 -8.63 -19.57 4.81
N LEU A 368 -8.60 -20.88 5.00
CA LEU A 368 -7.76 -21.57 6.00
C LEU A 368 -6.49 -22.21 5.38
N ARG A 369 -6.46 -22.31 4.05
CA ARG A 369 -5.33 -22.80 3.24
C ARG A 369 -5.25 -22.01 1.95
N ASN A 370 -4.25 -21.16 1.81
CA ASN A 370 -4.10 -20.26 0.67
C ASN A 370 -2.66 -20.27 0.16
N HIS A 371 -2.49 -20.33 -1.15
CA HIS A 371 -1.19 -20.34 -1.80
C HIS A 371 -1.23 -19.51 -3.07
N GLY A 372 -0.27 -18.61 -3.24
CA GLY A 372 -0.18 -17.73 -4.40
C GLY A 372 0.56 -16.45 -4.07
N LEU A 373 0.75 -15.62 -5.09
CA LEU A 373 1.42 -14.32 -4.98
C LEU A 373 0.36 -13.20 -4.96
N PHE A 374 -0.22 -12.92 -3.80
CA PHE A 374 -1.29 -11.92 -3.64
C PHE A 374 -0.80 -10.57 -3.07
N GLY A 375 0.48 -10.23 -3.30
CA GLY A 375 1.06 -8.94 -2.89
C GLY A 375 1.08 -8.66 -1.38
N GLY A 376 0.86 -9.68 -0.54
CA GLY A 376 0.73 -9.54 0.91
C GLY A 376 -0.62 -8.98 1.39
N THR A 377 -1.63 -8.88 0.51
CA THR A 377 -3.00 -8.51 0.91
C THR A 377 -3.69 -9.66 1.63
N SER A 378 -4.78 -9.37 2.35
CA SER A 378 -5.53 -10.39 3.09
C SER A 378 -6.29 -11.37 2.19
N GLY A 379 -6.55 -11.03 0.93
CA GLY A 379 -7.28 -11.85 -0.03
C GLY A 379 -7.83 -11.06 -1.21
N LEU A 380 -8.90 -11.55 -1.82
CA LEU A 380 -9.50 -10.99 -3.04
C LEU A 380 -10.96 -10.56 -2.80
N MET A 381 -11.33 -9.45 -3.43
CA MET A 381 -12.69 -8.94 -3.54
C MET A 381 -13.21 -9.26 -4.93
N GLY A 382 -14.11 -10.25 -5.01
CA GLY A 382 -14.69 -10.68 -6.27
C GLY A 382 -15.84 -9.76 -6.70
N LEU A 383 -15.68 -9.12 -7.86
CA LEU A 383 -16.67 -8.24 -8.48
C LEU A 383 -17.42 -8.88 -9.65
N GLY A 384 -17.30 -10.20 -9.84
CA GLY A 384 -17.94 -10.96 -10.92
C GLY A 384 -19.48 -10.86 -10.98
N SER A 385 -20.07 -11.60 -11.90
CA SER A 385 -21.50 -11.50 -12.22
C SER A 385 -22.43 -12.48 -11.50
N THR A 386 -21.93 -13.42 -10.69
CA THR A 386 -22.78 -14.39 -9.98
C THR A 386 -23.25 -13.88 -8.63
N LYS A 387 -24.22 -14.59 -8.04
CA LYS A 387 -24.87 -14.21 -6.77
C LYS A 387 -23.93 -14.18 -5.55
N LEU A 388 -22.72 -14.73 -5.65
CA LEU A 388 -21.72 -14.65 -4.58
C LEU A 388 -20.74 -13.48 -4.76
N SER A 389 -20.82 -12.73 -5.86
CA SER A 389 -20.02 -11.53 -6.03
C SER A 389 -20.40 -10.43 -5.08
N LEU A 390 -19.44 -9.56 -4.79
CA LEU A 390 -19.71 -8.36 -3.99
C LEU A 390 -20.81 -7.53 -4.65
N VAL A 391 -20.69 -7.29 -5.95
CA VAL A 391 -21.65 -6.52 -6.74
C VAL A 391 -23.08 -7.06 -6.55
N SER A 392 -23.29 -8.37 -6.74
CA SER A 392 -24.62 -8.99 -6.63
C SER A 392 -25.16 -8.96 -5.21
N GLN A 393 -24.31 -9.19 -4.21
CA GLN A 393 -24.72 -9.18 -2.80
C GLN A 393 -25.07 -7.78 -2.29
N THR A 394 -24.53 -6.74 -2.93
CA THR A 394 -24.70 -5.34 -2.52
C THR A 394 -25.51 -4.50 -3.52
N THR A 395 -26.05 -5.13 -4.57
CA THR A 395 -26.80 -4.44 -5.65
C THR A 395 -27.97 -3.63 -5.09
N SER A 396 -28.66 -4.12 -4.05
CA SER A 396 -29.77 -3.39 -3.44
C SER A 396 -29.36 -2.07 -2.75
N GLN A 397 -28.09 -1.93 -2.38
CA GLN A 397 -27.55 -0.74 -1.71
C GLN A 397 -26.88 0.20 -2.70
N PHE A 398 -26.13 -0.34 -3.66
CA PHE A 398 -25.27 0.46 -4.54
C PHE A 398 -25.71 0.46 -6.01
N GLY A 399 -26.57 -0.45 -6.46
CA GLY A 399 -27.04 -0.55 -7.85
C GLY A 399 -26.03 -1.17 -8.80
N GLY A 400 -24.81 -0.62 -8.85
CA GLY A 400 -23.76 -1.06 -9.76
C GLY A 400 -22.36 -0.69 -9.28
N PHE A 401 -21.37 -0.89 -10.17
CA PHE A 401 -20.00 -0.46 -9.95
C PHE A 401 -19.36 0.08 -11.23
N PHE A 402 -18.35 0.91 -11.04
CA PHE A 402 -17.56 1.52 -12.09
C PHE A 402 -16.12 1.67 -11.60
N TYR A 403 -15.13 1.44 -12.45
CA TYR A 403 -13.74 1.66 -12.08
C TYR A 403 -12.94 2.28 -13.21
N CYS A 404 -12.03 3.16 -12.85
CA CYS A 404 -11.07 3.77 -13.76
C CYS A 404 -9.67 3.28 -13.41
N LEU A 405 -8.96 2.80 -14.43
CA LEU A 405 -7.62 2.27 -14.24
C LEU A 405 -6.60 3.43 -14.17
N PRO A 406 -5.58 3.34 -13.28
CA PRO A 406 -4.50 4.33 -13.22
C PRO A 406 -3.67 4.35 -14.50
N THR A 407 -3.11 5.49 -14.88
CA THR A 407 -2.13 5.60 -15.96
C THR A 407 -0.76 5.04 -15.54
N ARG A 408 0.13 4.74 -16.48
CA ARG A 408 1.49 4.21 -16.19
C ARG A 408 2.44 5.18 -15.47
N ILE A 409 2.00 6.41 -15.19
CA ILE A 409 2.79 7.39 -14.45
C ILE A 409 2.81 6.98 -12.97
N LEU A 410 4.02 6.92 -12.37
CA LEU A 410 4.32 6.46 -11.00
C LEU A 410 3.53 7.16 -9.86
N SER A 411 2.73 8.18 -10.16
CA SER A 411 1.91 8.94 -9.22
C SER A 411 0.42 8.97 -9.57
N SER A 412 -0.01 8.24 -10.60
CA SER A 412 -1.40 8.23 -11.02
C SER A 412 -2.24 7.35 -10.08
N SER A 413 -3.49 7.76 -9.86
CA SER A 413 -4.45 7.05 -9.01
C SER A 413 -5.63 6.61 -9.87
N GLY A 414 -6.07 5.37 -9.70
CA GLY A 414 -7.34 4.89 -10.24
C GLY A 414 -8.49 5.17 -9.27
N SER A 415 -9.71 4.82 -9.67
CA SER A 415 -10.90 4.93 -8.82
C SER A 415 -11.77 3.67 -8.97
N LEU A 416 -12.43 3.28 -7.88
CA LEU A 416 -13.51 2.29 -7.87
C LEU A 416 -14.68 2.94 -7.14
N VAL A 417 -15.83 2.95 -7.80
CA VAL A 417 -17.08 3.50 -7.28
C VAL A 417 -18.10 2.37 -7.23
N LEU A 418 -18.72 2.18 -6.07
CA LEU A 418 -19.92 1.35 -5.89
C LEU A 418 -21.10 2.33 -5.78
N GLY A 419 -22.02 2.30 -6.73
CA GLY A 419 -23.02 3.35 -6.85
C GLY A 419 -23.36 3.68 -8.30
N ASP A 420 -24.61 4.09 -8.52
CA ASP A 420 -25.09 4.57 -9.82
C ASP A 420 -25.15 6.10 -9.93
N ASP A 421 -24.60 6.88 -8.97
CA ASP A 421 -24.69 8.35 -8.98
C ASP A 421 -23.77 8.97 -10.06
N PRO A 422 -24.33 9.51 -11.16
CA PRO A 422 -23.54 10.08 -12.24
C PRO A 422 -22.77 11.35 -11.87
N ALA A 423 -23.13 11.99 -10.75
CA ALA A 423 -22.48 13.19 -10.27
C ALA A 423 -21.08 12.92 -9.70
N LEU A 424 -20.80 11.71 -9.21
CA LEU A 424 -19.48 11.31 -8.69
C LEU A 424 -18.42 11.21 -9.80
N TYR A 425 -18.84 11.02 -11.06
CA TYR A 425 -17.95 10.88 -12.22
C TYR A 425 -17.43 12.22 -12.78
N LYS A 426 -17.98 13.37 -12.34
CA LYS A 426 -17.82 14.67 -13.01
C LYS A 426 -16.53 15.44 -12.71
N ASN A 427 -15.72 15.01 -11.76
CA ASN A 427 -14.52 15.76 -11.34
C ASN A 427 -13.23 15.39 -12.09
N SER A 428 -13.26 14.36 -12.93
CA SER A 428 -12.16 14.00 -13.83
C SER A 428 -12.64 14.21 -15.26
N THR A 429 -12.24 15.30 -15.89
CA THR A 429 -12.42 15.52 -17.33
C THR A 429 -11.06 15.82 -17.96
N PRO A 430 -10.72 15.20 -19.11
CA PRO A 430 -11.51 14.27 -19.92
C PRO A 430 -11.37 12.79 -19.49
N VAL A 431 -12.50 12.08 -19.38
CA VAL A 431 -12.60 10.62 -19.15
C VAL A 431 -13.22 9.96 -20.38
N SER A 432 -12.70 8.80 -20.79
CA SER A 432 -13.32 7.89 -21.77
C SER A 432 -13.79 6.64 -21.06
N ASP A 433 -15.01 6.17 -21.35
CA ASP A 433 -15.63 5.02 -20.69
C ASP A 433 -16.08 3.92 -21.67
N THR A 434 -16.07 2.66 -21.24
CA THR A 434 -16.67 1.55 -22.01
C THR A 434 -17.45 0.58 -21.14
N ARG A 435 -18.60 0.11 -21.64
CA ARG A 435 -19.53 -0.70 -20.85
C ARG A 435 -19.08 -2.16 -20.76
N MET A 436 -19.03 -2.67 -19.53
CA MET A 436 -18.95 -4.11 -19.26
C MET A 436 -20.28 -4.82 -19.56
N VAL A 437 -20.19 -5.94 -20.29
CA VAL A 437 -21.32 -6.78 -20.69
C VAL A 437 -21.17 -8.15 -20.03
N SER A 438 -22.25 -8.65 -19.41
CA SER A 438 -22.29 -9.98 -18.82
C SER A 438 -23.00 -10.99 -19.73
N ASP A 439 -22.42 -12.18 -19.93
CA ASP A 439 -23.10 -13.34 -20.54
C ASP A 439 -23.33 -14.42 -19.46
N PRO A 440 -24.59 -14.72 -19.08
CA PRO A 440 -24.88 -15.74 -18.06
C PRO A 440 -24.31 -17.14 -18.37
N ARG A 441 -24.02 -17.45 -19.63
CA ARG A 441 -23.43 -18.74 -20.05
C ARG A 441 -21.92 -18.80 -19.79
N GLN A 442 -21.30 -17.65 -19.58
CA GLN A 442 -19.86 -17.47 -19.37
C GLN A 442 -19.57 -16.77 -18.03
N ALA A 443 -20.52 -16.85 -17.09
CA ALA A 443 -20.26 -16.45 -15.71
C ALA A 443 -19.02 -17.21 -15.17
N PRO A 444 -18.12 -16.56 -14.39
CA PRO A 444 -18.27 -15.24 -13.73
C PRO A 444 -18.12 -13.98 -14.59
N PHE A 445 -17.59 -14.09 -15.80
CA PHE A 445 -16.83 -13.00 -16.43
C PHE A 445 -17.70 -11.86 -17.01
N TYR A 446 -17.12 -10.65 -16.96
CA TYR A 446 -17.54 -9.52 -17.79
C TYR A 446 -16.71 -9.46 -19.07
N PHE A 447 -17.34 -8.99 -20.13
CA PHE A 447 -16.75 -8.81 -21.45
C PHE A 447 -16.83 -7.35 -21.87
N LEU A 448 -15.81 -6.91 -22.60
CA LEU A 448 -15.83 -5.63 -23.31
C LEU A 448 -16.07 -5.91 -24.80
N ASN A 449 -16.91 -5.10 -25.43
CA ASN A 449 -17.19 -5.23 -26.86
C ASN A 449 -16.25 -4.33 -27.66
N PRO A 450 -15.24 -4.88 -28.37
CA PRO A 450 -14.39 -4.06 -29.23
C PRO A 450 -15.19 -3.58 -30.45
N THR A 451 -15.03 -2.31 -30.80
CA THR A 451 -15.56 -1.70 -32.02
C THR A 451 -14.56 -1.69 -33.16
N GLY A 452 -13.27 -1.90 -32.86
CA GLY A 452 -12.19 -1.97 -33.84
C GLY A 452 -10.92 -2.56 -33.22
N ALA A 453 -10.00 -3.01 -34.08
CA ALA A 453 -8.69 -3.50 -33.65
C ALA A 453 -7.62 -3.22 -34.72
N SER A 454 -6.39 -2.96 -34.28
CA SER A 454 -5.25 -2.72 -35.16
C SER A 454 -3.95 -3.30 -34.60
N ILE A 455 -2.98 -3.58 -35.47
CA ILE A 455 -1.62 -3.99 -35.10
C ILE A 455 -0.65 -3.06 -35.82
N GLY A 456 0.22 -2.36 -35.08
CA GLY A 456 1.17 -1.41 -35.70
C GLY A 456 0.47 -0.31 -36.51
N CYS A 457 -0.69 0.16 -36.04
CA CYS A 457 -1.54 1.16 -36.71
C CYS A 457 -2.21 0.68 -38.02
N VAL A 458 -2.21 -0.62 -38.31
CA VAL A 458 -2.95 -1.20 -39.44
C VAL A 458 -4.27 -1.81 -38.93
N PRO A 459 -5.44 -1.29 -39.33
CA PRO A 459 -6.75 -1.85 -38.97
C PRO A 459 -6.91 -3.30 -39.44
N LEU A 460 -7.51 -4.14 -38.59
CA LEU A 460 -7.77 -5.55 -38.92
C LEU A 460 -8.98 -5.75 -39.86
N ASP A 461 -9.80 -4.72 -40.07
CA ASP A 461 -11.03 -4.78 -40.88
C ASP A 461 -10.80 -4.55 -42.39
N ASP A 462 -9.64 -4.02 -42.79
CA ASP A 462 -9.28 -3.75 -44.19
C ASP A 462 -8.38 -4.85 -44.80
N HIS A 463 -8.95 -6.03 -45.04
CA HIS A 463 -8.51 -7.04 -46.04
C HIS A 463 -7.02 -7.56 -46.00
N PRO A 464 -6.72 -8.72 -46.62
CA PRO A 464 -5.81 -9.74 -46.07
C PRO A 464 -4.34 -9.33 -46.11
N ALA A 465 -3.61 -9.49 -45.00
CA ALA A 465 -2.17 -9.81 -44.89
C ALA A 465 -1.11 -9.02 -45.69
N SER A 466 -1.49 -8.14 -46.60
CA SER A 466 -0.65 -7.63 -47.68
C SER A 466 -0.21 -6.19 -47.46
N ALA A 467 -0.78 -5.50 -46.46
CA ALA A 467 -0.33 -4.17 -46.02
C ALA A 467 0.89 -4.19 -45.08
N LEU A 468 1.24 -5.36 -44.50
CA LEU A 468 2.39 -5.51 -43.59
C LEU A 468 3.60 -6.17 -44.24
N GLY A 469 3.51 -6.63 -45.50
CA GLY A 469 4.57 -7.42 -46.14
C GLY A 469 4.84 -8.76 -45.44
N LEU A 470 3.87 -9.28 -44.69
CA LEU A 470 3.98 -10.53 -43.92
C LEU A 470 3.20 -11.65 -44.62
N PRO A 471 3.76 -12.87 -44.74
CA PRO A 471 3.01 -14.01 -45.21
C PRO A 471 2.02 -14.49 -44.13
N ASP A 472 0.74 -14.15 -44.25
CA ASP A 472 -0.36 -14.81 -43.51
C ASP A 472 -1.25 -15.61 -44.49
N PRO A 473 -0.81 -16.83 -44.88
CA PRO A 473 -1.47 -17.63 -45.91
C PRO A 473 -2.81 -18.23 -45.47
N GLU A 474 -3.26 -18.10 -44.22
CA GLU A 474 -4.43 -18.84 -43.70
C GLU A 474 -5.35 -18.03 -42.76
N GLY A 475 -5.13 -16.72 -42.56
CA GLY A 475 -5.98 -15.90 -41.68
C GLY A 475 -5.73 -16.14 -40.18
N ARG A 476 -4.53 -16.64 -39.84
CA ARG A 476 -4.17 -17.08 -38.48
C ARG A 476 -4.05 -15.90 -37.52
N VAL A 477 -3.73 -14.70 -38.01
CA VAL A 477 -3.64 -13.46 -37.20
C VAL A 477 -5.00 -13.08 -36.64
N ARG A 478 -6.03 -13.04 -37.51
CA ARG A 478 -7.40 -12.70 -37.11
C ARG A 478 -7.96 -13.72 -36.12
N GLU A 479 -7.70 -15.00 -36.35
CA GLU A 479 -8.14 -16.06 -35.44
C GLU A 479 -7.42 -16.01 -34.08
N ALA A 480 -6.13 -15.66 -34.05
CA ALA A 480 -5.39 -15.53 -32.81
C ALA A 480 -5.80 -14.30 -31.98
N VAL A 481 -6.11 -13.16 -32.62
CA VAL A 481 -6.67 -11.97 -31.95
C VAL A 481 -8.08 -12.24 -31.43
N LEU A 482 -8.91 -12.97 -32.18
CA LEU A 482 -10.23 -13.39 -31.72
C LEU A 482 -10.13 -14.36 -30.53
N ARG A 483 -9.15 -15.28 -30.51
CA ARG A 483 -8.90 -16.16 -29.36
C ARG A 483 -8.42 -15.40 -28.12
N LEU A 484 -7.58 -14.37 -28.29
CA LEU A 484 -7.20 -13.44 -27.21
C LEU A 484 -8.43 -12.72 -26.63
N SER A 485 -9.38 -12.29 -27.47
CA SER A 485 -10.64 -11.67 -27.00
C SER A 485 -11.63 -12.66 -26.36
N ALA A 486 -11.49 -13.96 -26.63
CA ALA A 486 -12.39 -15.02 -26.17
C ALA A 486 -11.88 -15.79 -24.93
N GLY A 487 -10.74 -15.39 -24.34
CA GLY A 487 -10.22 -15.98 -23.11
C GLY A 487 -9.77 -17.45 -23.21
N ALA A 488 -9.61 -18.00 -24.41
CA ALA A 488 -9.17 -19.37 -24.61
C ALA A 488 -7.64 -19.45 -24.61
N GLU A 489 -7.08 -20.12 -23.58
CA GLU A 489 -5.65 -20.41 -23.33
C GLU A 489 -4.70 -19.26 -23.66
N LEU A 490 -4.15 -18.59 -22.63
CA LEU A 490 -3.09 -17.56 -22.72
C LEU A 490 -2.05 -17.91 -23.79
N VAL A 491 -2.32 -17.50 -25.04
CA VAL A 491 -1.37 -17.59 -26.12
C VAL A 491 -0.32 -16.56 -25.78
N ASN A 492 0.88 -17.01 -25.43
CA ASN A 492 2.00 -16.13 -25.21
C ASN A 492 2.12 -15.21 -26.45
N LEU A 493 2.06 -13.89 -26.25
CA LEU A 493 2.13 -12.94 -27.37
C LEU A 493 3.40 -13.16 -28.20
N GLY A 494 4.47 -13.67 -27.59
CA GLY A 494 5.69 -14.11 -28.27
C GLY A 494 5.49 -15.27 -29.26
N ASP A 495 4.63 -16.24 -28.95
CA ASP A 495 4.28 -17.35 -29.86
C ASP A 495 3.41 -16.84 -31.01
N LEU A 496 2.54 -15.87 -30.72
CA LEU A 496 1.70 -15.18 -31.71
C LEU A 496 2.56 -14.33 -32.66
N LEU A 497 3.58 -13.64 -32.16
CA LEU A 497 4.55 -12.88 -32.96
C LEU A 497 5.46 -13.80 -33.80
N GLN A 498 5.82 -14.99 -33.29
CA GLN A 498 6.53 -16.01 -34.07
C GLN A 498 5.69 -16.58 -35.21
N LEU A 499 4.39 -16.82 -34.97
CA LEU A 499 3.44 -17.28 -36.00
C LEU A 499 3.30 -16.27 -37.15
N VAL A 500 3.57 -14.99 -36.89
CA VAL A 500 3.39 -13.86 -37.82
C VAL A 500 4.71 -13.45 -38.50
N GLY A 501 5.82 -14.15 -38.23
CA GLY A 501 7.07 -14.02 -38.98
C GLY A 501 7.88 -12.73 -38.72
N ILE A 502 7.58 -11.98 -37.67
CA ILE A 502 8.26 -10.71 -37.37
C ILE A 502 9.57 -10.98 -36.63
N ARG A 503 10.71 -10.83 -37.32
CA ARG A 503 12.05 -10.82 -36.69
C ARG A 503 12.70 -9.43 -36.79
N GLY A 504 12.82 -8.77 -35.64
CA GLY A 504 13.90 -7.85 -35.28
C GLY A 504 13.85 -6.41 -35.85
N GLY A 505 14.02 -5.43 -34.96
CA GLY A 505 14.38 -4.05 -35.31
C GLY A 505 13.94 -3.01 -34.28
N GLU A 506 12.63 -2.87 -34.06
CA GLU A 506 12.02 -1.81 -33.24
C GLU A 506 10.90 -2.37 -32.34
N GLY A 507 11.20 -3.38 -31.52
CA GLY A 507 10.20 -4.01 -30.66
C GLY A 507 9.04 -4.70 -31.41
N PRO A 508 8.22 -5.51 -30.74
CA PRO A 508 7.07 -6.13 -31.38
C PRO A 508 5.92 -5.12 -31.56
N PRO A 509 5.20 -5.12 -32.70
CA PRO A 509 4.01 -4.30 -32.87
C PRO A 509 2.94 -4.71 -31.86
N LYS A 510 2.38 -3.73 -31.14
CA LYS A 510 1.37 -3.96 -30.10
C LYS A 510 -0.02 -4.07 -30.72
N PRO A 511 -0.85 -5.05 -30.30
CA PRO A 511 -2.28 -5.04 -30.58
C PRO A 511 -2.93 -3.83 -29.90
N ARG A 512 -3.80 -3.12 -30.61
CA ARG A 512 -4.63 -2.04 -30.10
C ARG A 512 -6.10 -2.40 -30.32
N PHE A 513 -6.91 -2.22 -29.30
CA PHE A 513 -8.36 -2.40 -29.33
C PHE A 513 -9.05 -1.05 -29.10
N GLU A 514 -10.08 -0.81 -29.90
CA GLU A 514 -10.95 0.35 -29.81
C GLU A 514 -12.30 -0.10 -29.27
N PHE A 515 -12.89 0.70 -28.39
CA PHE A 515 -14.16 0.41 -27.75
C PHE A 515 -15.14 1.60 -27.90
N GLU A 516 -16.41 1.34 -27.61
CA GLU A 516 -17.40 2.41 -27.44
C GLU A 516 -16.89 3.47 -26.44
N GLY A 517 -17.31 4.73 -26.61
CA GLY A 517 -16.86 5.85 -25.75
C GLY A 517 -15.49 6.44 -26.09
N SER A 518 -14.90 6.04 -27.23
CA SER A 518 -13.55 6.46 -27.68
C SER A 518 -12.41 5.98 -26.77
N SER A 519 -12.64 4.92 -26.00
CA SER A 519 -11.63 4.23 -25.18
C SER A 519 -10.73 3.37 -26.07
N GLU A 520 -9.42 3.43 -25.83
CA GLU A 520 -8.42 2.72 -26.62
C GLU A 520 -7.37 2.06 -25.73
N ILE A 521 -7.13 0.77 -25.97
CA ILE A 521 -6.28 -0.05 -25.10
C ILE A 521 -5.28 -0.84 -25.96
N ASN A 522 -3.98 -0.67 -25.71
CA ASN A 522 -2.92 -1.54 -26.21
C ASN A 522 -2.80 -2.79 -25.35
N VAL A 523 -2.27 -3.87 -25.91
CA VAL A 523 -1.82 -5.03 -25.13
C VAL A 523 -0.30 -5.10 -25.22
N ASP A 524 0.38 -5.13 -24.08
CA ASP A 524 1.82 -5.37 -24.06
C ASP A 524 2.17 -6.86 -24.18
N VAL A 525 3.47 -7.16 -24.27
CA VAL A 525 4.00 -8.52 -24.43
C VAL A 525 3.65 -9.46 -23.27
N SER A 526 3.22 -8.93 -22.12
CA SER A 526 2.78 -9.70 -20.97
C SER A 526 1.27 -9.96 -20.94
N GLY A 527 0.52 -9.47 -21.94
CA GLY A 527 -0.93 -9.56 -21.98
C GLY A 527 -1.62 -8.50 -21.12
N ILE A 528 -0.87 -7.48 -20.65
CA ILE A 528 -1.43 -6.39 -19.84
C ILE A 528 -1.95 -5.30 -20.77
N PHE A 529 -3.16 -4.84 -20.46
CA PHE A 529 -3.85 -3.76 -21.15
C PHE A 529 -3.26 -2.39 -20.74
N ASP A 530 -2.83 -1.57 -21.69
CA ASP A 530 -2.21 -0.26 -21.48
C ASP A 530 -2.77 0.80 -22.43
N PHE A 531 -3.18 1.95 -21.90
CA PHE A 531 -3.89 2.96 -22.68
C PHE A 531 -3.01 3.73 -23.68
N VAL A 532 -3.62 4.18 -24.78
CA VAL A 532 -2.93 4.82 -25.93
C VAL A 532 -3.14 6.33 -26.00
N LYS A 533 -4.21 6.86 -25.38
CA LYS A 533 -4.67 8.25 -25.60
C LYS A 533 -4.24 9.21 -24.49
N ASP A 534 -4.04 10.48 -24.83
CA ASP A 534 -3.87 11.62 -23.90
C ASP A 534 -5.19 11.94 -23.14
N THR A 535 -5.75 10.95 -22.44
CA THR A 535 -6.83 11.15 -21.46
C THR A 535 -6.28 11.00 -20.05
N SER A 536 -6.88 11.71 -19.09
CA SER A 536 -6.39 11.65 -17.70
C SER A 536 -6.69 10.29 -17.06
N GLN A 537 -7.78 9.64 -17.46
CA GLN A 537 -8.20 8.30 -17.03
C GLN A 537 -9.03 7.59 -18.12
N VAL A 538 -9.03 6.25 -18.11
CA VAL A 538 -9.95 5.40 -18.88
C VAL A 538 -10.70 4.51 -17.93
N CYS A 539 -11.99 4.43 -18.17
CA CYS A 539 -12.98 3.64 -17.49
C CYS A 539 -13.86 2.99 -18.60
#